data_AF-A0A954T488-F1
#
_entry.id   AF-A0A954T488-F1
#
_cell.length_a   1.000
_cell.length_b   1.000
_cell.length_c   1.000
_cell.angle_alpha   90.00
_cell.angle_beta   90.00
_cell.angle_gamma   90.00
#
_symmetry.space_group_name_H-M   'P 1'
#
loop_
_entity.id
_entity.type
_entity.pdbx_description
1 polymer ?
#
loop_
_entity_poly.entity_id
_entity_poly.type
_entity_poly.pdbx_seq_one_letter_code
_entity_poly.pdbx_strand_id
1 'polypeptide(L)'
;IMLATPRIQKPGEIGIFRAMAKHGADGILVRNLAGLRYFVQQGITVDADFSLNAANELTVALLRELGARQVTASYDLNRDQLLALVSAAGGAPLEVVVHQHMPMFHMEHCVFCAVLSPGTNKTNCGRPCDVHQVHLRDRVGMKHPLTADVGCRNTLFNATPQSAAELVRELISRGVCSFRVELLADQGESLQTTIGL
;
A
#
# COMPACT_ATOMS: atom_id res chain seq x y z
N ILE A 1 -13.81 -0.34 -7.24
CA ILE A 1 -12.37 -0.27 -7.57
C ILE A 1 -11.81 1.04 -7.04
N MET A 2 -10.83 0.93 -6.14
CA MET A 2 -10.05 2.06 -5.62
C MET A 2 -8.71 2.13 -6.36
N LEU A 3 -8.19 3.34 -6.64
CA LEU A 3 -6.82 3.50 -7.15
C LEU A 3 -5.87 3.88 -6.02
N ALA A 4 -4.75 3.18 -5.90
CA ALA A 4 -3.72 3.52 -4.91
C ALA A 4 -2.76 4.59 -5.45
N THR A 5 -2.50 5.64 -4.67
CA THR A 5 -1.51 6.65 -5.06
C THR A 5 -0.08 6.08 -4.98
N PRO A 6 0.91 6.70 -5.65
CA PRO A 6 2.31 6.47 -5.28
C PRO A 6 2.54 6.73 -3.78
N ARG A 7 3.51 6.02 -3.20
CA ARG A 7 3.88 6.21 -1.78
C ARG A 7 4.53 7.57 -1.55
N ILE A 8 5.40 7.99 -2.47
CA ILE A 8 6.04 9.30 -2.44
C ILE A 8 5.37 10.24 -3.44
N GLN A 9 5.06 11.44 -2.97
CA GLN A 9 4.62 12.57 -3.79
C GLN A 9 5.60 13.73 -3.62
N LYS A 10 6.31 14.11 -4.69
CA LYS A 10 7.20 15.28 -4.67
C LYS A 10 6.51 16.55 -5.22
N PRO A 11 7.04 17.74 -4.90
CA PRO A 11 6.68 18.96 -5.61
C PRO A 11 6.84 18.79 -7.13
N GLY A 12 5.89 19.33 -7.91
CA GLY A 12 5.89 19.23 -9.37
C GLY A 12 5.29 17.94 -9.94
N GLU A 13 5.02 16.91 -9.13
CA GLU A 13 4.47 15.63 -9.60
C GLU A 13 2.93 15.54 -9.52
N ILE A 14 2.24 16.67 -9.32
CA ILE A 14 0.78 16.71 -9.16
C ILE A 14 0.02 16.19 -10.41
N GLY A 15 0.71 16.15 -11.55
CA GLY A 15 0.18 15.57 -12.79
C GLY A 15 -0.27 14.11 -12.61
N ILE A 16 0.38 13.34 -11.73
CA ILE A 16 -0.03 11.96 -11.42
C ILE A 16 -1.42 11.97 -10.76
N PHE A 17 -1.64 12.80 -9.74
CA PHE A 17 -2.94 12.88 -9.09
C PHE A 17 -4.04 13.39 -10.02
N ARG A 18 -3.73 14.36 -10.89
CA ARG A 18 -4.68 14.83 -11.92
C ARG A 18 -5.07 13.72 -12.89
N ALA A 19 -4.13 12.84 -13.26
CA ALA A 19 -4.42 11.71 -14.14
C ALA A 19 -5.30 10.69 -13.41
N MET A 20 -4.97 10.33 -12.17
CA MET A 20 -5.76 9.42 -11.35
C MET A 20 -7.21 9.90 -11.15
N ALA A 21 -7.41 11.20 -10.87
CA ALA A 21 -8.74 11.79 -10.69
C ALA A 21 -9.65 11.65 -11.93
N LYS A 22 -9.07 11.48 -13.12
CA LYS A 22 -9.81 11.36 -14.38
C LYS A 22 -10.16 9.91 -14.76
N HIS A 23 -9.65 8.92 -14.03
CA HIS A 23 -9.84 7.50 -14.38
C HIS A 23 -11.17 6.90 -13.91
N GLY A 24 -12.05 7.68 -13.26
CA GLY A 24 -13.42 7.24 -12.93
C GLY A 24 -13.51 6.09 -11.94
N ALA A 25 -12.50 5.92 -11.08
CA ALA A 25 -12.54 4.95 -9.98
C ALA A 25 -13.53 5.37 -8.89
N ASP A 26 -13.98 4.41 -8.08
CA ASP A 26 -14.93 4.67 -6.98
C ASP A 26 -14.32 5.53 -5.84
N GLY A 27 -12.99 5.59 -5.80
CA GLY A 27 -12.24 6.41 -4.86
C GLY A 27 -10.74 6.18 -4.96
N ILE A 28 -9.99 6.80 -4.05
CA ILE A 28 -8.53 6.75 -3.99
C ILE A 28 -8.06 6.20 -2.64
N LEU A 29 -7.22 5.17 -2.69
CA LEU A 29 -6.46 4.70 -1.55
C LEU A 29 -5.18 5.57 -1.45
N VAL A 30 -5.21 6.57 -0.57
CA VAL A 30 -4.13 7.55 -0.47
C VAL A 30 -3.03 7.04 0.44
N ARG A 31 -1.79 7.09 -0.07
CA ARG A 31 -0.60 6.56 0.60
C ARG A 31 0.26 7.65 1.26
N ASN A 32 -0.17 8.90 1.16
CA ASN A 32 0.48 10.08 1.75
C ASN A 32 -0.52 11.24 1.96
N LEU A 33 -0.18 12.18 2.85
CA LEU A 33 -1.07 13.29 3.22
C LEU A 33 -1.34 14.28 2.07
N ALA A 34 -0.42 14.40 1.10
CA ALA A 34 -0.63 15.25 -0.06
C ALA A 34 -1.77 14.72 -0.93
N GLY A 35 -1.82 13.39 -1.15
CA GLY A 35 -2.92 12.71 -1.81
C GLY A 35 -4.23 12.91 -1.06
N LEU A 36 -4.23 12.65 0.25
CA LEU A 36 -5.41 12.81 1.10
C LEU A 36 -6.04 14.19 0.92
N ARG A 37 -5.25 15.26 1.14
CA ARG A 37 -5.72 16.64 0.99
C ARG A 37 -6.19 16.93 -0.43
N TYR A 38 -5.44 16.50 -1.45
CA TYR A 38 -5.76 16.79 -2.85
C TYR A 38 -7.11 16.18 -3.26
N PHE A 39 -7.31 14.88 -3.03
CA PHE A 39 -8.51 14.19 -3.49
C PHE A 39 -9.76 14.55 -2.69
N VAL A 40 -9.63 14.79 -1.38
CA VAL A 40 -10.73 15.32 -0.55
C VAL A 40 -11.19 16.70 -1.06
N GLN A 41 -10.25 17.60 -1.41
CA GLN A 41 -10.58 18.91 -1.99
C GLN A 41 -11.27 18.83 -3.36
N GLN A 42 -11.10 17.73 -4.10
CA GLN A 42 -11.80 17.47 -5.35
C GLN A 42 -13.15 16.76 -5.15
N GLY A 43 -13.56 16.51 -3.90
CA GLY A 43 -14.80 15.78 -3.59
C GLY A 43 -14.74 14.29 -3.94
N ILE A 44 -13.54 13.73 -4.11
CA ILE A 44 -13.34 12.31 -4.40
C ILE A 44 -13.26 11.53 -3.08
N THR A 45 -13.93 10.38 -3.01
CA THR A 45 -13.85 9.48 -1.85
C THR A 45 -12.42 9.00 -1.62
N VAL A 46 -11.95 9.10 -0.38
CA VAL A 46 -10.58 8.75 0.00
C VAL A 46 -10.57 7.75 1.14
N ASP A 47 -9.75 6.71 1.03
CA ASP A 47 -9.36 5.84 2.13
C ASP A 47 -7.88 6.02 2.44
N ALA A 48 -7.53 6.10 3.72
CA ALA A 48 -6.16 6.24 4.17
C ALA A 48 -5.47 4.88 4.22
N ASP A 49 -4.36 4.74 3.49
CA ASP A 49 -3.58 3.52 3.44
C ASP A 49 -2.69 3.33 4.68
N PHE A 50 -2.20 2.11 4.90
CA PHE A 50 -1.34 1.76 6.03
C PHE A 50 -0.08 2.64 6.12
N SER A 51 0.40 3.15 4.98
CA SER A 51 1.60 3.99 4.89
C SER A 51 1.43 5.40 5.45
N LEU A 52 0.24 5.75 5.91
CA LEU A 52 -0.01 6.94 6.73
C LEU A 52 0.26 6.71 8.22
N ASN A 53 0.69 5.50 8.59
CA ASN A 53 1.17 5.13 9.92
C ASN A 53 0.13 5.36 11.02
N ALA A 54 -1.13 4.97 10.76
CA ALA A 54 -2.19 4.97 11.77
C ALA A 54 -1.93 3.90 12.84
N ALA A 55 -1.09 4.25 13.82
CA ALA A 55 -0.61 3.36 14.88
C ALA A 55 -1.32 3.59 16.24
N ASN A 56 -2.16 4.61 16.34
CA ASN A 56 -2.94 4.95 17.54
C ASN A 56 -4.26 5.63 17.12
N GLU A 57 -5.19 5.70 18.07
CA GLU A 57 -6.53 6.28 17.90
C GLU A 57 -6.49 7.77 17.55
N LEU A 58 -5.48 8.51 18.02
CA LEU A 58 -5.33 9.94 17.71
C LEU A 58 -5.04 10.15 16.21
N THR A 59 -4.18 9.29 15.63
CA THR A 59 -3.85 9.36 14.21
C THR A 59 -5.03 8.90 13.36
N VAL A 60 -5.78 7.88 13.81
CA VAL A 60 -7.04 7.48 13.18
C VAL A 60 -8.02 8.65 13.18
N ALA A 61 -8.26 9.29 14.32
CA ALA A 61 -9.16 10.44 14.46
C ALA A 61 -8.74 11.60 13.56
N LEU A 62 -7.44 11.92 13.50
CA LEU A 62 -6.90 12.96 12.62
C LEU A 62 -7.17 12.66 11.14
N LEU A 63 -6.89 11.43 10.68
CA LEU A 63 -7.11 11.05 9.28
C LEU A 63 -8.61 11.10 8.91
N ARG A 64 -9.49 10.74 9.86
CA ARG A 64 -10.94 10.88 9.73
C ARG A 64 -11.38 12.34 9.61
N GLU A 65 -10.86 13.21 10.47
CA GLU A 65 -11.13 14.65 10.45
C GLU A 65 -10.67 15.29 9.13
N LEU A 66 -9.53 14.85 8.59
CA LEU A 66 -9.01 15.31 7.31
C LEU A 66 -9.79 14.75 6.09
N GLY A 67 -10.80 13.90 6.29
CA GLY A 67 -11.74 13.48 5.26
C GLY A 67 -11.60 12.04 4.77
N ALA A 68 -10.78 11.19 5.40
CA ALA A 68 -10.72 9.77 5.05
C ALA A 68 -12.02 9.02 5.44
N ARG A 69 -12.64 8.33 4.49
CA ARG A 69 -13.81 7.45 4.68
C ARG A 69 -13.46 6.13 5.37
N GLN A 70 -12.21 5.71 5.34
CA GLN A 70 -11.70 4.55 6.07
C GLN A 70 -10.22 4.74 6.37
N VAL A 71 -9.71 4.14 7.45
CA VAL A 71 -8.31 4.19 7.84
C VAL A 71 -7.74 2.79 7.97
N THR A 72 -6.69 2.48 7.22
CA THR A 72 -5.96 1.22 7.33
C THR A 72 -4.98 1.29 8.50
N ALA A 73 -5.00 0.31 9.39
CA ALA A 73 -4.05 0.22 10.50
C ALA A 73 -2.59 0.11 10.00
N SER A 74 -1.65 0.69 10.75
CA SER A 74 -0.23 0.63 10.41
C SER A 74 0.32 -0.80 10.48
N TYR A 75 1.27 -1.12 9.60
CA TYR A 75 2.05 -2.35 9.66
C TYR A 75 3.09 -2.37 10.80
N ASP A 76 3.31 -1.25 11.48
CA ASP A 76 4.22 -1.16 12.63
C ASP A 76 3.61 -1.77 13.91
N LEU A 77 2.33 -2.12 13.90
CA LEU A 77 1.62 -2.68 15.04
C LEU A 77 1.80 -4.19 15.10
N ASN A 78 2.19 -4.69 16.27
CA ASN A 78 2.03 -6.11 16.58
C ASN A 78 0.56 -6.45 16.90
N ARG A 79 0.28 -7.74 17.11
CA ARG A 79 -1.06 -8.25 17.46
C ARG A 79 -1.72 -7.47 18.60
N ASP A 80 -1.05 -7.37 19.74
CA ASP A 80 -1.66 -6.81 20.94
C ASP A 80 -1.89 -5.30 20.80
N GLN A 81 -0.98 -4.60 20.12
CA GLN A 81 -1.13 -3.18 19.79
C GLN A 81 -2.27 -2.94 18.79
N LEU A 82 -2.45 -3.82 17.79
CA LEU A 82 -3.58 -3.75 16.87
C LEU A 82 -4.92 -3.94 17.61
N LEU A 83 -5.01 -4.93 18.50
CA LEU A 83 -6.22 -5.16 19.30
C LEU A 83 -6.52 -3.99 20.24
N ALA A 84 -5.46 -3.37 20.81
CA ALA A 84 -5.59 -2.16 21.61
C ALA A 84 -6.09 -0.98 20.77
N LEU A 85 -5.55 -0.77 19.56
CA LEU A 85 -6.00 0.25 18.63
C LEU A 85 -7.48 0.08 18.28
N VAL A 86 -7.90 -1.14 17.91
CA VAL A 86 -9.31 -1.43 17.58
C VAL A 86 -10.24 -1.08 18.74
N SER A 87 -9.82 -1.37 19.97
CA SER A 87 -10.58 -1.06 21.17
C SER A 87 -10.63 0.46 21.44
N ALA A 88 -9.51 1.16 21.25
CA ALA A 88 -9.39 2.59 21.50
C ALA A 88 -10.04 3.47 20.41
N ALA A 89 -10.10 3.00 19.16
CA ALA A 89 -10.63 3.75 18.02
C ALA A 89 -12.17 3.94 18.07
N GLY A 90 -12.86 3.38 19.06
CA GLY A 90 -14.25 3.73 19.36
C GLY A 90 -15.24 3.46 18.22
N GLY A 91 -14.98 2.43 17.41
CA GLY A 91 -15.82 2.10 16.24
C GLY A 91 -15.54 2.93 14.99
N ALA A 92 -14.44 3.69 14.96
CA ALA A 92 -13.98 4.32 13.71
C ALA A 92 -13.86 3.27 12.58
N PRO A 93 -14.18 3.62 11.32
CA PRO A 93 -14.04 2.70 10.19
C PRO A 93 -12.57 2.34 9.94
N LEU A 94 -12.14 1.24 10.55
CA LEU A 94 -10.80 0.67 10.39
C LEU A 94 -10.79 -0.40 9.32
N GLU A 95 -9.68 -0.48 8.61
CA GLU A 95 -9.31 -1.61 7.79
C GLU A 95 -8.03 -2.25 8.33
N VAL A 96 -7.99 -3.59 8.29
CA VAL A 96 -6.78 -4.36 8.64
C VAL A 96 -6.34 -5.13 7.40
N VAL A 97 -5.08 -5.00 7.02
CA VAL A 97 -4.51 -5.88 6.00
C VAL A 97 -4.08 -7.17 6.67
N VAL A 98 -4.63 -8.28 6.19
CA VAL A 98 -4.50 -9.61 6.81
C VAL A 98 -3.47 -10.48 6.11
N HIS A 99 -3.04 -10.06 4.92
CA HIS A 99 -2.01 -10.75 4.15
C HIS A 99 -1.29 -9.74 3.26
N GLN A 100 0.04 -9.70 3.33
CA GLN A 100 0.85 -8.80 2.52
C GLN A 100 2.30 -9.25 2.41
N HIS A 101 2.96 -8.86 1.33
CA HIS A 101 4.41 -8.71 1.34
C HIS A 101 4.79 -7.36 1.96
N MET A 102 5.61 -7.37 3.01
CA MET A 102 6.07 -6.16 3.69
C MET A 102 7.01 -5.35 2.76
N PRO A 103 6.70 -4.08 2.41
CA PRO A 103 7.67 -3.22 1.73
C PRO A 103 8.87 -2.97 2.65
N MET A 104 10.06 -3.29 2.18
CA MET A 104 11.30 -3.11 2.92
C MET A 104 11.97 -1.78 2.58
N PHE A 105 12.14 -1.51 1.29
CA PHE A 105 12.80 -0.30 0.80
C PHE A 105 11.97 0.36 -0.29
N HIS A 106 11.92 1.67 -0.26
CA HIS A 106 11.35 2.48 -1.33
C HIS A 106 12.42 3.46 -1.83
N MET A 107 12.67 3.47 -3.13
CA MET A 107 13.86 4.08 -3.73
C MET A 107 13.50 5.02 -4.89
N GLU A 108 14.19 6.16 -4.94
CA GLU A 108 14.18 7.08 -6.10
C GLU A 108 15.15 6.65 -7.21
N HIS A 109 15.82 5.51 -7.03
CA HIS A 109 16.68 4.91 -8.03
C HIS A 109 15.92 3.78 -8.73
N CYS A 110 15.71 3.93 -10.04
CA CYS A 110 15.05 2.91 -10.86
C CYS A 110 16.06 1.84 -11.30
N VAL A 111 16.16 0.76 -10.55
CA VAL A 111 17.00 -0.41 -10.86
C VAL A 111 16.66 -0.98 -12.23
N PHE A 112 15.37 -1.03 -12.58
CA PHE A 112 14.93 -1.48 -13.91
C PHE A 112 15.57 -0.68 -15.04
N CYS A 113 15.57 0.65 -14.93
CA CYS A 113 16.23 1.51 -15.91
C CYS A 113 17.74 1.31 -15.88
N ALA A 114 18.33 1.25 -14.68
CA ALA A 114 19.78 1.19 -14.52
C ALA A 114 20.41 -0.10 -15.06
N VAL A 115 19.68 -1.23 -15.01
CA VAL A 115 20.27 -2.55 -15.33
C VAL A 115 19.63 -3.25 -16.53
N LEU A 116 18.40 -2.88 -16.93
CA LEU A 116 17.66 -3.55 -18.01
C LEU A 116 17.35 -2.63 -19.20
N SER A 117 17.83 -1.40 -19.20
CA SER A 117 17.59 -0.45 -20.28
C SER A 117 18.89 0.14 -20.82
N PRO A 118 19.01 0.38 -22.14
CA PRO A 118 20.04 1.25 -22.68
C PRO A 118 19.76 2.75 -22.42
N GLY A 119 18.55 3.09 -21.95
CA GLY A 119 18.18 4.45 -21.56
C GLY A 119 18.76 4.86 -20.20
N THR A 120 18.67 6.16 -19.90
CA THR A 120 19.31 6.77 -18.71
C THR A 120 18.30 7.33 -17.73
N ASN A 121 17.02 7.47 -18.12
CA ASN A 121 15.98 8.01 -17.26
C ASN A 121 14.56 7.60 -17.71
N LYS A 122 13.54 8.05 -16.99
CA LYS A 122 12.13 7.69 -17.22
C LYS A 122 11.56 8.06 -18.60
N THR A 123 12.17 8.99 -19.34
CA THR A 123 11.66 9.41 -20.65
C THR A 123 12.19 8.56 -21.80
N ASN A 124 13.28 7.83 -21.59
CA ASN A 124 13.94 7.03 -22.63
C ASN A 124 14.24 5.58 -22.21
N CYS A 125 13.78 5.13 -21.04
CA CYS A 125 14.10 3.79 -20.54
C CYS A 125 13.37 2.66 -21.29
N GLY A 126 12.35 2.95 -22.10
CA GLY A 126 11.57 1.91 -22.79
C GLY A 126 10.70 1.04 -21.87
N ARG A 127 10.54 1.44 -20.60
CA ARG A 127 9.69 0.79 -19.58
C ARG A 127 9.91 -0.72 -19.41
N PRO A 128 11.15 -1.19 -19.17
CA PRO A 128 11.42 -2.61 -18.93
C PRO A 128 10.65 -3.18 -17.72
N CYS A 129 10.25 -2.32 -16.78
CA CYS A 129 9.43 -2.67 -15.62
C CYS A 129 8.01 -3.17 -15.96
N ASP A 130 7.51 -2.93 -17.17
CA ASP A 130 6.17 -3.36 -17.56
C ASP A 130 6.13 -4.85 -17.97
N VAL A 131 7.27 -5.43 -18.33
CA VAL A 131 7.35 -6.78 -18.91
C VAL A 131 8.27 -7.73 -18.14
N HIS A 132 9.21 -7.19 -17.35
CA HIS A 132 10.15 -8.01 -16.57
C HIS A 132 9.69 -8.15 -15.12
N GLN A 133 9.73 -9.38 -14.60
CA GLN A 133 9.67 -9.64 -13.17
C GLN A 133 11.09 -9.67 -12.60
N VAL A 134 11.38 -8.74 -11.69
CA VAL A 134 12.73 -8.58 -11.10
C VAL A 134 12.69 -8.91 -9.62
N HIS A 135 13.71 -9.63 -9.17
CA HIS A 135 13.93 -9.92 -7.75
C HIS A 135 15.36 -9.55 -7.37
N LEU A 136 15.56 -8.98 -6.17
CA LEU A 136 16.89 -8.85 -5.57
C LEU A 136 17.19 -10.07 -4.70
N ARG A 137 18.34 -10.69 -4.92
CA ARG A 137 18.79 -11.84 -4.12
C ARG A 137 19.66 -11.35 -2.97
N ASP A 138 19.32 -11.74 -1.74
CA ASP A 138 20.12 -11.41 -0.57
C ASP A 138 21.30 -12.38 -0.36
N ARG A 139 22.08 -12.17 0.71
CA ARG A 139 23.25 -13.00 1.04
C ARG A 139 22.93 -14.45 1.41
N VAL A 140 21.70 -14.72 1.87
CA VAL A 140 21.27 -16.08 2.25
C VAL A 140 20.47 -16.76 1.13
N GLY A 141 20.23 -16.05 0.02
CA GLY A 141 19.63 -16.56 -1.19
C GLY A 141 18.13 -16.28 -1.35
N MET A 142 17.53 -15.53 -0.43
CA MET A 142 16.13 -15.11 -0.54
C MET A 142 15.95 -14.17 -1.72
N LYS A 143 14.83 -14.31 -2.44
CA LYS A 143 14.49 -13.52 -3.63
C LYS A 143 13.39 -12.52 -3.29
N HIS A 144 13.78 -11.27 -3.13
CA HIS A 144 12.90 -10.17 -2.76
C HIS A 144 12.28 -9.54 -4.01
N PRO A 145 10.94 -9.55 -4.18
CA PRO A 145 10.30 -8.94 -5.33
C PRO A 145 10.56 -7.44 -5.40
N LEU A 146 10.90 -6.94 -6.58
CA LEU A 146 11.09 -5.52 -6.85
C LEU A 146 10.02 -5.06 -7.83
N THR A 147 9.29 -3.99 -7.50
CA THR A 147 8.33 -3.38 -8.43
C THR A 147 8.61 -1.90 -8.65
N ALA A 148 8.20 -1.38 -9.80
CA ALA A 148 8.25 0.04 -10.11
C ALA A 148 6.84 0.65 -10.04
N ASP A 149 6.73 1.86 -9.49
CA ASP A 149 5.51 2.65 -9.59
C ASP A 149 5.51 3.54 -10.84
N VAL A 150 4.40 4.24 -11.07
CA VAL A 150 4.22 5.17 -12.20
C VAL A 150 5.19 6.37 -12.18
N GLY A 151 5.82 6.64 -11.03
CA GLY A 151 6.87 7.64 -10.87
C GLY A 151 8.27 7.11 -11.17
N CYS A 152 8.41 5.86 -11.63
CA CYS A 152 9.67 5.14 -11.78
C CYS A 152 10.44 4.96 -10.46
N ARG A 153 9.74 4.97 -9.32
CA ARG A 153 10.32 4.63 -8.01
C ARG A 153 10.21 3.14 -7.81
N ASN A 154 11.18 2.56 -7.12
CA ASN A 154 11.17 1.13 -6.87
C ASN A 154 10.82 0.81 -5.42
N THR A 155 9.99 -0.21 -5.24
CA THR A 155 9.71 -0.79 -3.94
C THR A 155 10.24 -2.22 -3.92
N LEU A 156 11.14 -2.49 -2.98
CA LEU A 156 11.58 -3.85 -2.68
C LEU A 156 10.70 -4.42 -1.56
N PHE A 157 10.14 -5.60 -1.79
CA PHE A 157 9.28 -6.29 -0.86
C PHE A 157 10.00 -7.46 -0.19
N ASN A 158 9.60 -7.80 1.04
CA ASN A 158 10.06 -9.01 1.69
C ASN A 158 9.69 -10.22 0.82
N ALA A 159 10.60 -11.20 0.73
CA ALA A 159 10.41 -12.40 -0.07
C ALA A 159 9.26 -13.26 0.46
N THR A 160 9.08 -13.29 1.79
CA THR A 160 8.04 -14.07 2.44
C THR A 160 6.88 -13.16 2.82
N PRO A 161 5.64 -13.47 2.39
CA PRO A 161 4.47 -12.74 2.84
C PRO A 161 4.20 -13.01 4.31
N GLN A 162 3.58 -12.05 4.97
CA GLN A 162 3.06 -12.19 6.33
C GLN A 162 1.55 -12.31 6.26
N SER A 163 0.97 -13.10 7.16
CA SER A 163 -0.48 -13.20 7.32
C SER A 163 -0.85 -13.12 8.78
N ALA A 164 -1.97 -12.45 9.03
CA ALA A 164 -2.66 -12.36 10.32
C ALA A 164 -4.07 -12.96 10.22
N ALA A 165 -4.28 -13.93 9.32
CA ALA A 165 -5.56 -14.56 9.08
C ALA A 165 -6.17 -15.17 10.35
N GLU A 166 -5.32 -15.71 11.24
CA GLU A 166 -5.71 -16.25 12.53
C GLU A 166 -6.37 -15.22 13.46
N LEU A 167 -6.11 -13.92 13.25
CA LEU A 167 -6.71 -12.83 14.03
C LEU A 167 -8.06 -12.37 13.49
N VAL A 168 -8.45 -12.77 12.28
CA VAL A 168 -9.65 -12.25 11.62
C VAL A 168 -10.91 -12.48 12.46
N ARG A 169 -11.08 -13.70 13.02
CA ARG A 169 -12.25 -14.00 13.87
C ARG A 169 -12.29 -13.12 15.12
N GLU A 170 -11.14 -12.90 15.76
CA GLU A 170 -11.04 -12.04 16.94
C GLU A 170 -11.35 -10.57 16.56
N LEU A 171 -10.81 -10.08 15.45
CA LEU A 171 -11.05 -8.72 14.95
C LEU A 171 -12.53 -8.49 14.59
N ILE A 172 -13.19 -9.46 13.94
CA ILE A 172 -14.63 -9.43 13.67
C ILE A 172 -15.42 -9.33 14.98
N SER A 173 -15.07 -10.15 15.98
CA SER A 173 -15.76 -10.12 17.29
C SER A 173 -15.61 -8.78 18.03
N ARG A 174 -14.58 -8.00 17.69
CA ARG A 174 -14.32 -6.65 18.20
C ARG A 174 -14.85 -5.53 17.30
N GLY A 175 -15.59 -5.87 16.25
CA GLY A 175 -16.28 -4.91 15.38
C GLY A 175 -15.50 -4.42 14.16
N VAL A 176 -14.36 -5.04 13.81
CA VAL A 176 -13.68 -4.75 12.54
C VAL A 176 -14.46 -5.40 11.39
N CYS A 177 -14.87 -4.60 10.42
CA CYS A 177 -15.69 -5.03 9.29
C CYS A 177 -14.98 -4.97 7.93
N SER A 178 -13.73 -4.50 7.88
CA SER A 178 -12.97 -4.38 6.63
C SER A 178 -11.61 -5.04 6.76
N PHE A 179 -11.33 -5.92 5.81
CA PHE A 179 -10.10 -6.68 5.72
C PHE A 179 -9.58 -6.60 4.30
N ARG A 180 -8.26 -6.45 4.16
CA ARG A 180 -7.61 -6.38 2.85
C ARG A 180 -6.58 -7.49 2.72
N VAL A 181 -6.56 -8.12 1.56
CA VAL A 181 -5.52 -9.06 1.13
C VAL A 181 -4.71 -8.35 0.05
N GLU A 182 -3.42 -8.11 0.30
CA GLU A 182 -2.50 -7.53 -0.66
C GLU A 182 -1.68 -8.62 -1.34
N LEU A 183 -1.95 -8.80 -2.63
CA LEU A 183 -1.23 -9.72 -3.51
C LEU A 183 -0.24 -8.94 -4.36
N LEU A 184 0.92 -9.52 -4.63
CA LEU A 184 1.96 -8.89 -5.44
C LEU A 184 2.16 -9.64 -6.75
N ALA A 185 2.74 -10.83 -6.67
CA ALA A 185 2.95 -11.74 -7.78
C ALA A 185 2.48 -13.16 -7.43
N ASP A 186 1.60 -13.26 -6.44
CA ASP A 186 0.99 -14.50 -5.96
C ASP A 186 0.16 -15.14 -7.08
N GLN A 187 0.38 -16.44 -7.31
CA GLN A 187 -0.23 -17.19 -8.40
C GLN A 187 -0.48 -18.64 -7.99
N GLY A 188 -1.44 -19.28 -8.67
CA GLY A 188 -1.71 -20.71 -8.51
C GLY A 188 -2.09 -21.09 -7.08
N GLU A 189 -1.42 -22.10 -6.53
CA GLU A 189 -1.73 -22.70 -5.24
C GLU A 189 -1.51 -21.73 -4.05
N SER A 190 -0.53 -20.83 -4.13
CA SER A 190 -0.30 -19.84 -3.06
C SER A 190 -1.46 -18.86 -2.95
N LEU A 191 -2.00 -18.42 -4.09
CA LEU A 191 -3.17 -17.55 -4.15
C LEU A 191 -4.43 -18.25 -3.60
N GLN A 192 -4.66 -19.50 -3.99
CA GLN A 192 -5.80 -20.28 -3.51
C GLN A 192 -5.73 -20.49 -2.00
N THR A 193 -4.53 -20.76 -1.47
CA THR A 193 -4.30 -20.89 -0.04
C THR A 193 -4.63 -19.58 0.68
N THR A 194 -4.09 -18.45 0.22
CA THR A 194 -4.34 -17.13 0.83
C THR A 194 -5.82 -16.74 0.83
N ILE A 195 -6.56 -17.04 -0.24
CA ILE A 195 -8.00 -16.73 -0.32
C ILE A 195 -8.85 -17.69 0.53
N GLY A 196 -8.38 -18.92 0.76
CA GLY A 196 -9.08 -19.92 1.56
C GLY A 196 -8.93 -19.78 3.07
N LEU A 197 -8.07 -18.87 3.54
CA LEU A 197 -7.87 -18.51 4.96
C LEU A 197 -9.03 -17.68 5.51
#